data_AF-A0A7L4KLS1-F1
#
_entry.id   AF-A0A7L4KLS1-F1
#
_cell.length_a   1.000
_cell.length_b   1.000
_cell.length_c   1.000
_cell.angle_alpha   90.00
_cell.angle_beta   90.00
_cell.angle_gamma   90.00
#
_symmetry.space_group_name_H-M   'P 1'
#
loop_
_entity.id
_entity.type
_entity.pdbx_description
1 polymer ?
#
loop_
_entity_poly.entity_id
_entity_poly.type
_entity_poly.pdbx_seq_one_letter_code
_entity_poly.pdbx_strand_id
1 'polypeptide(L)'
;TPCAMVRYGKELSMVKIPSKASAKYLAKKFNKTEQYIADNVLVLDIFFEALNYEMIEQKKAYEVAGLLGEGWGAWGCRGHQGSALTDISPCAGDIGGQMGLFIGASLLTILEIFDYLYEV
;
A
#
# COMPACT_ATOMS: atom_id res chain seq x y z
N THR A 1 -5.91 -13.90 -17.00
CA THR A 1 -6.71 -12.90 -16.24
C THR A 1 -6.36 -11.52 -16.74
N PRO A 2 -7.31 -10.57 -16.86
CA PRO A 2 -7.02 -9.25 -17.40
C PRO A 2 -6.14 -8.42 -16.45
N CYS A 3 -5.23 -7.61 -17.01
CA CYS A 3 -4.27 -6.79 -16.26
C CYS A 3 -4.92 -5.59 -15.55
N ALA A 4 -6.05 -5.12 -16.05
CA ALA A 4 -6.86 -4.07 -15.45
C ALA A 4 -8.26 -4.63 -15.16
N MET A 5 -8.69 -4.56 -13.91
CA MET A 5 -10.04 -4.94 -13.48
C MET A 5 -10.48 -4.01 -12.36
N VAL A 6 -11.67 -3.43 -12.52
CA VAL A 6 -12.33 -2.68 -11.45
C VAL A 6 -13.36 -3.59 -10.80
N ARG A 7 -13.29 -3.72 -9.47
CA ARG A 7 -14.25 -4.49 -8.68
C ARG A 7 -14.97 -3.55 -7.72
N TYR A 8 -16.29 -3.57 -7.77
CA TYR A 8 -17.13 -2.85 -6.83
C TYR A 8 -17.58 -3.81 -5.74
N GLY A 9 -17.04 -3.66 -4.54
CA GLY A 9 -17.60 -4.30 -3.35
C GLY A 9 -19.01 -3.76 -3.13
N LYS A 10 -19.99 -4.65 -2.97
CA LYS A 10 -21.39 -4.26 -2.71
C LYS A 10 -21.79 -4.68 -1.31
N GLU A 11 -22.25 -3.73 -0.51
CA GLU A 11 -22.99 -4.03 0.72
C GLU A 11 -24.49 -3.82 0.46
N LEU A 12 -25.31 -4.76 0.91
CA LEU A 12 -26.76 -4.75 0.67
C LEU A 12 -27.48 -4.63 2.00
N SER A 13 -28.34 -3.62 2.11
CA SER A 13 -29.33 -3.52 3.18
C SER A 13 -30.73 -3.51 2.57
N MET A 14 -31.66 -4.26 3.18
CA MET A 14 -33.03 -4.41 2.69
C MET A 14 -34.00 -4.04 3.81
N VAL A 15 -35.01 -3.24 3.46
CA VAL A 15 -36.10 -2.87 4.37
C VAL A 15 -37.41 -3.30 3.74
N LYS A 16 -38.36 -3.74 4.58
CA LYS A 16 -39.70 -4.10 4.13
C LYS A 16 -40.47 -2.84 3.72
N ILE A 17 -40.70 -2.68 2.43
CA ILE A 17 -41.54 -1.64 1.82
C ILE A 17 -42.76 -2.33 1.18
N PRO A 18 -43.96 -1.72 1.19
CA PRO A 18 -44.37 -0.48 1.86
C PRO A 18 -44.81 -0.68 3.32
N SER A 19 -44.81 0.42 4.10
CA SER A 19 -45.43 0.44 5.43
C SER A 19 -46.95 0.56 5.29
N LYS A 20 -47.71 0.14 6.31
CA LYS A 20 -49.20 0.24 6.29
C LYS A 20 -49.71 1.68 6.03
N ALA A 21 -48.92 2.69 6.38
CA ALA A 21 -49.26 4.10 6.15
C ALA A 21 -48.97 4.52 4.70
N SER A 22 -47.82 4.15 4.12
CA SER A 22 -47.44 4.54 2.76
C SER A 22 -48.13 3.70 1.68
N ALA A 23 -48.51 2.46 1.97
CA ALA A 23 -49.25 1.58 1.06
C ALA A 23 -50.58 2.21 0.59
N LYS A 24 -51.33 2.84 1.51
CA LYS A 24 -52.59 3.53 1.23
C LYS A 24 -52.42 4.71 0.27
N TYR A 25 -51.34 5.48 0.46
CA TYR A 25 -51.03 6.62 -0.40
C TYR A 25 -50.59 6.17 -1.79
N LEU A 26 -49.71 5.17 -1.86
CA LEU A 26 -49.22 4.59 -3.11
C LEU A 26 -50.34 3.92 -3.93
N ALA A 27 -51.24 3.20 -3.27
CA ALA A 27 -52.41 2.58 -3.90
C ALA A 27 -53.32 3.62 -4.57
N LYS A 28 -53.61 4.74 -3.88
CA LYS A 28 -54.41 5.85 -4.44
C LYS A 28 -53.70 6.58 -5.58
N LYS A 29 -52.38 6.77 -5.48
CA LYS A 29 -51.60 7.48 -6.50
C LYS A 29 -51.44 6.69 -7.79
N PHE A 30 -51.21 5.39 -7.69
CA PHE A 30 -51.01 4.50 -8.84
C PHE A 30 -52.29 3.80 -9.31
N ASN A 31 -53.42 4.06 -8.63
CA ASN A 31 -54.72 3.44 -8.91
C ASN A 31 -54.61 1.89 -8.99
N LYS A 32 -53.87 1.30 -8.04
CA LYS A 32 -53.64 -0.14 -7.88
C LYS A 32 -54.00 -0.59 -6.47
N THR A 33 -54.24 -1.89 -6.30
CA THR A 33 -54.51 -2.46 -4.98
C THR A 33 -53.26 -2.44 -4.10
N GLU A 34 -53.43 -2.35 -2.78
CA GLU A 34 -52.32 -2.32 -1.82
C GLU A 34 -51.43 -3.57 -1.92
N GLN A 35 -52.04 -4.73 -2.19
CA GLN A 35 -51.34 -6.00 -2.43
C GLN A 35 -50.46 -5.93 -3.68
N TYR A 36 -51.00 -5.39 -4.78
CA TYR A 36 -50.23 -5.26 -6.03
C TYR A 36 -49.01 -4.36 -5.87
N ILE A 37 -49.13 -3.28 -5.08
CA ILE A 37 -48.01 -2.40 -4.77
C ILE A 37 -46.96 -3.13 -3.92
N ALA A 38 -47.37 -3.94 -2.94
CA ALA A 38 -46.45 -4.67 -2.08
C ALA A 38 -45.65 -5.76 -2.84
N ASP A 39 -46.26 -6.40 -3.83
CA ASP A 39 -45.65 -7.54 -4.52
C ASP A 39 -44.81 -7.12 -5.74
N ASN A 40 -45.05 -5.94 -6.32
CA ASN A 40 -44.43 -5.51 -7.58
C ASN A 40 -43.57 -4.24 -7.46
N VAL A 41 -43.66 -3.47 -6.38
CA VAL A 41 -42.88 -2.23 -6.22
C VAL A 41 -41.62 -2.50 -5.42
N LEU A 42 -40.49 -2.15 -6.03
CA LEU A 42 -39.16 -2.19 -5.41
C LEU A 42 -38.52 -0.79 -5.48
N VAL A 43 -37.77 -0.45 -4.43
CA VAL A 43 -36.96 0.78 -4.37
C VAL A 43 -35.51 0.34 -4.28
N LEU A 44 -34.67 0.88 -5.17
CA LEU A 44 -33.26 0.54 -5.26
C LEU A 44 -32.44 1.83 -5.12
N ASP A 45 -31.79 1.99 -3.98
CA ASP A 45 -30.87 3.08 -3.71
C ASP A 45 -29.43 2.56 -3.81
N ILE A 46 -28.71 2.98 -4.86
CA ILE A 46 -27.29 2.66 -5.05
C ILE A 46 -26.49 3.90 -4.70
N PHE A 47 -25.65 3.79 -3.68
CA PHE A 47 -24.77 4.87 -3.25
C PHE A 47 -23.39 4.32 -2.90
N PHE A 48 -22.38 5.20 -2.93
CA PHE A 48 -21.03 4.89 -2.49
C PHE A 48 -20.89 5.31 -1.02
N GLU A 49 -20.46 4.40 -0.15
CA GLU A 49 -20.26 4.68 1.28
C GLU A 49 -19.06 5.61 1.52
N ALA A 50 -18.00 5.46 0.73
CA ALA A 50 -16.83 6.33 0.74
C ALA A 50 -16.23 6.46 -0.67
N LEU A 51 -15.61 7.61 -0.97
CA LEU A 51 -14.87 7.88 -2.23
C LEU A 51 -13.48 7.21 -2.26
N ASN A 52 -13.31 6.07 -1.57
CA ASN A 52 -12.03 5.37 -1.48
C ASN A 52 -11.89 4.38 -2.64
N TYR A 53 -11.03 4.71 -3.59
CA TYR A 53 -10.62 3.80 -4.66
C TYR A 53 -9.40 3.02 -4.19
N GLU A 54 -9.56 1.73 -3.89
CA GLU A 54 -8.44 0.85 -3.57
C GLU A 54 -7.78 0.35 -4.86
N MET A 55 -6.55 0.79 -5.12
CA MET A 55 -5.76 0.39 -6.29
C MET A 55 -4.81 -0.74 -5.91
N ILE A 56 -5.03 -1.94 -6.48
CA ILE A 56 -4.14 -3.10 -6.30
C ILE A 56 -3.22 -3.21 -7.52
N GLU A 57 -2.03 -2.61 -7.43
CA GLU A 57 -1.00 -2.72 -8.47
C GLU A 57 0.00 -3.84 -8.14
N GLN A 58 0.20 -4.76 -9.10
CA GLN A 58 1.22 -5.80 -8.97
C GLN A 58 2.61 -5.22 -9.30
N LYS A 59 3.34 -4.81 -8.27
CA LYS A 59 4.77 -4.45 -8.41
C LYS A 59 5.61 -5.72 -8.49
N LYS A 60 6.55 -5.78 -9.43
CA LYS A 60 7.50 -6.89 -9.53
C LYS A 60 8.38 -6.90 -8.29
N ALA A 61 8.50 -8.05 -7.62
CA ALA A 61 9.33 -8.19 -6.43
C ALA A 61 10.85 -8.09 -6.72
N TYR A 62 11.25 -8.36 -7.97
CA TYR A 62 12.65 -8.29 -8.40
C TYR A 62 12.73 -7.74 -9.83
N GLU A 63 13.47 -6.66 -10.02
CA GLU A 63 13.98 -6.23 -11.33
C GLU A 63 15.33 -6.91 -11.61
N VAL A 64 15.80 -6.89 -12.85
CA VAL A 64 17.02 -7.61 -13.32
C VAL A 64 18.27 -7.29 -12.47
N ALA A 65 18.28 -6.16 -11.77
CA ALA A 65 19.30 -5.82 -10.77
C ALA A 65 19.44 -6.88 -9.64
N GLY A 66 18.35 -7.54 -9.23
CA GLY A 66 18.39 -8.65 -8.27
C GLY A 66 18.94 -9.96 -8.86
N LEU A 67 18.81 -10.16 -10.17
CA LEU A 67 19.35 -11.32 -10.89
C LEU A 67 20.86 -11.19 -11.16
N LEU A 68 21.36 -9.95 -11.23
CA LEU A 68 22.79 -9.62 -11.38
C LEU A 68 23.54 -9.60 -10.04
N GLY A 69 22.84 -9.65 -8.91
CA GLY A 69 23.42 -9.66 -7.56
C GLY A 69 24.13 -10.97 -7.20
N GLU A 70 23.84 -12.08 -7.87
CA GLU A 70 24.49 -13.37 -7.59
C GLU A 70 25.97 -13.42 -8.01
N GLY A 71 26.43 -12.47 -8.83
CA GLY A 71 27.86 -12.30 -9.14
C GLY A 71 28.66 -11.60 -8.04
N TRP A 72 27.98 -10.91 -7.12
CA TRP A 72 28.62 -10.09 -6.07
C TRP A 72 28.23 -10.53 -4.64
N GLY A 73 27.24 -11.42 -4.50
CA GLY A 73 26.68 -11.87 -3.21
C GLY A 73 27.49 -12.90 -2.42
N ALA A 74 28.73 -13.20 -2.79
CA ALA A 74 29.56 -14.14 -2.01
C ALA A 74 30.22 -13.49 -0.76
N TRP A 75 30.12 -12.16 -0.59
CA TRP A 75 30.71 -11.46 0.56
C TRP A 75 29.75 -10.40 1.11
N GLY A 76 28.99 -10.78 2.15
CA GLY A 76 28.17 -9.87 2.98
C GLY A 76 26.75 -9.68 2.43
N CYS A 77 25.67 -10.01 3.14
CA CYS A 77 25.41 -9.68 4.53
C CYS A 77 24.69 -10.82 5.25
N ARG A 78 25.06 -11.05 6.51
CA ARG A 78 24.34 -11.94 7.43
C ARG A 78 23.76 -11.07 8.56
N GLY A 79 22.44 -11.16 8.76
CA GLY A 79 21.68 -10.53 9.84
C GLY A 79 21.11 -9.15 9.46
N HIS A 80 19.89 -8.73 9.82
CA HIS A 80 18.86 -9.26 10.71
C HIS A 80 17.50 -8.66 10.29
N GLN A 81 16.40 -9.39 10.54
CA GLN A 81 15.04 -9.10 10.08
C GLN A 81 14.40 -7.89 10.82
N GLY A 82 13.75 -6.98 10.08
CA GLY A 82 12.96 -5.88 10.67
C GLY A 82 12.43 -4.85 9.67
N SER A 83 11.22 -5.10 9.15
CA SER A 83 10.16 -4.14 8.78
C SER A 83 10.40 -3.00 7.75
N ALA A 84 9.49 -3.05 6.77
CA ALA A 84 8.84 -1.95 6.03
C ALA A 84 9.56 -1.31 4.83
N LEU A 85 8.71 -1.12 3.81
CA LEU A 85 8.92 -0.52 2.50
C LEU A 85 9.79 0.74 2.48
N THR A 86 10.44 0.93 1.33
CA THR A 86 11.23 2.09 0.86
C THR A 86 12.59 2.26 1.52
N ASP A 87 13.60 1.55 1.02
CA ASP A 87 14.87 2.20 0.64
C ASP A 87 15.75 1.20 -0.13
N ILE A 88 16.08 1.52 -1.38
CA ILE A 88 17.21 0.90 -2.11
C ILE A 88 18.57 1.44 -1.58
N SER A 89 18.51 2.33 -0.58
CA SER A 89 19.65 3.08 -0.05
C SER A 89 20.29 2.61 1.28
N PRO A 90 20.04 1.44 1.91
CA PRO A 90 20.82 1.04 3.08
C PRO A 90 22.19 0.47 2.69
N CYS A 91 22.24 -0.40 1.65
CA CYS A 91 23.47 -1.10 1.27
C CYS A 91 24.54 -0.17 0.68
N ALA A 92 24.16 0.90 -0.02
CA ALA A 92 25.11 1.91 -0.52
C ALA A 92 25.66 2.80 0.62
N GLY A 93 24.82 3.08 1.63
CA GLY A 93 25.19 3.90 2.80
C GLY A 93 26.16 3.20 3.73
N ASP A 94 25.94 1.91 4.03
CA ASP A 94 26.83 1.14 4.91
C ASP A 94 28.22 0.89 4.30
N ILE A 95 28.29 0.70 2.98
CA ILE A 95 29.57 0.57 2.26
C ILE A 95 30.32 1.90 2.25
N GLY A 96 29.64 3.01 1.94
CA GLY A 96 30.24 4.35 1.98
C GLY A 96 30.68 4.76 3.38
N GLY A 97 29.91 4.39 4.40
CA GLY A 97 30.20 4.66 5.81
C GLY A 97 31.40 3.87 6.34
N GLN A 98 31.45 2.56 6.08
CA GLN A 98 32.63 1.75 6.46
C GLN A 98 33.89 2.22 5.73
N MET A 99 33.81 2.46 4.42
CA MET A 99 34.96 2.97 3.66
C MET A 99 35.42 4.34 4.17
N GLY A 100 34.49 5.23 4.53
CA GLY A 100 34.78 6.53 5.12
C GLY A 100 35.44 6.45 6.50
N LEU A 101 35.04 5.48 7.34
CA LEU A 101 35.62 5.28 8.67
C LEU A 101 37.09 4.83 8.58
N PHE A 102 37.43 3.92 7.67
CA PHE A 102 38.81 3.46 7.47
C PHE A 102 39.73 4.56 6.93
N ILE A 103 39.25 5.38 5.98
CA ILE A 103 40.01 6.51 5.44
C ILE A 103 40.16 7.63 6.46
N GLY A 104 39.09 7.95 7.20
CA GLY A 104 39.11 8.96 8.26
C GLY A 104 40.04 8.59 9.41
N ALA A 105 40.04 7.33 9.86
CA ALA A 105 40.94 6.84 10.88
C ALA A 105 42.41 6.90 10.43
N SER A 106 42.70 6.54 9.18
CA SER A 106 44.06 6.62 8.62
C SER A 106 44.56 8.07 8.54
N LEU A 107 43.70 9.01 8.14
CA LEU A 107 44.06 10.43 8.07
C LEU A 107 44.34 11.02 9.47
N LEU A 108 43.53 10.65 10.47
CA LEU A 108 43.75 11.06 11.86
C LEU A 108 45.08 10.54 12.40
N THR A 109 45.45 9.28 12.12
CA THR A 109 46.75 8.74 12.57
C THR A 109 47.94 9.48 11.95
N ILE A 110 47.82 9.93 10.69
CA ILE A 110 48.87 10.72 10.03
C ILE A 110 48.98 12.11 10.66
N LEU A 111 47.85 12.78 10.92
CA LEU A 111 47.84 14.09 11.56
C LEU A 111 48.39 14.03 12.98
N GLU A 112 48.08 12.97 13.73
CA GLU A 112 48.61 12.74 15.09
C GLU A 112 50.13 12.51 15.09
N ILE A 113 50.67 11.84 14.07
CA ILE A 113 52.13 11.70 13.89
C ILE A 113 52.79 13.04 13.53
N PHE A 114 52.15 13.87 12.70
CA PHE A 114 52.68 15.20 12.38
C PHE A 114 52.66 16.13 13.58
N ASP A 115 51.60 16.12 14.39
CA ASP A 115 51.52 16.91 15.63
C ASP A 115 52.62 16.48 16.62
N TYR A 116 52.82 15.16 16.79
CA TYR A 116 53.90 14.62 17.62
C TYR A 116 55.30 15.03 17.15
N LEU A 117 55.53 15.12 15.83
CA LEU A 117 56.81 15.55 15.26
C LEU A 117 57.03 17.07 15.30
N TYR A 118 55.96 17.88 15.33
CA TYR A 118 56.05 19.34 15.46
C TYR A 118 56.15 19.79 16.92
N GLU A 119 55.73 18.97 17.87
CA GLU A 119 55.86 19.22 19.31
C GLU A 119 57.21 18.75 19.92
N VAL A 120 58.13 18.25 19.07
CA VAL A 120 59.55 17.96 19.37
C VAL A 120 60.44 19.06 18.80
#